data_AF-A0A956WGF9-F1
#
_entry.id   AF-A0A956WGF9-F1
#
_cell.length_a   1.000
_cell.length_b   1.000
_cell.length_c   1.000
_cell.angle_alpha   90.00
_cell.angle_beta   90.00
_cell.angle_gamma   90.00
#
_symmetry.space_group_name_H-M   'P 1'
#
loop_
_entity.id
_entity.type
_entity.pdbx_description
1 polymer ?
#
loop_
_entity_poly.entity_id
_entity_poly.type
_entity_poly.pdbx_seq_one_letter_code
_entity_poly.pdbx_strand_id
1 'polypeptide(L)' 'MESNAHSLRFAYSTINWGTTPELESVFGEIRAAGWGAVELFIHPLDWLGTPDRLRAHLGGLRVATNFGAVEVPTSNDQ' A
#
# COMPACT_ATOMS: atom_id res chain seq x y z
N MET A 1 10.85 9.80 22.46
CA MET A 1 11.89 10.15 21.48
C MET A 1 11.27 11.16 20.54
N GLU A 2 11.61 12.44 20.67
CA GLU A 2 11.10 13.47 19.77
C GLU A 2 11.52 13.14 18.35
N SER A 3 10.57 13.09 17.41
CA SER A 3 10.90 12.90 16.01
C SER A 3 11.61 14.16 15.53
N ASN A 4 12.88 14.05 15.13
CA ASN A 4 13.58 15.14 14.48
C ASN A 4 12.79 15.48 13.20
N ALA A 5 12.24 16.69 13.12
CA ALA A 5 11.29 17.11 12.08
C ALA A 5 11.85 16.94 10.65
N HIS A 6 13.18 16.80 10.52
CA HIS A 6 13.91 16.68 9.26
C HIS A 6 14.51 15.28 9.01
N SER A 7 14.13 14.25 9.77
CA SER A 7 14.57 12.88 9.46
C SER A 7 14.05 12.42 8.10
N LEU A 8 14.92 11.91 7.23
CA LEU A 8 14.51 11.26 5.98
C LEU A 8 13.67 10.02 6.28
N ARG A 9 12.58 9.85 5.54
CA ARG A 9 11.69 8.68 5.62
C ARG A 9 11.57 8.09 4.23
N PHE A 10 12.03 6.86 4.07
CA PHE A 10 12.03 6.17 2.79
C PHE A 10 10.92 5.12 2.76
N ALA A 11 10.33 4.91 1.58
CA ALA A 11 9.34 3.88 1.30
C ALA A 11 9.66 3.22 -0.05
N TYR A 12 9.29 1.95 -0.20
CA TYR A 12 9.42 1.24 -1.46
C TYR A 12 8.13 1.33 -2.28
N SER A 13 8.23 1.64 -3.57
CA SER A 13 7.07 1.76 -4.46
C SER A 13 6.67 0.42 -5.06
N THR A 14 5.38 0.09 -5.06
CA THR A 14 4.83 -1.14 -5.68
C THR A 14 4.68 -1.05 -7.20
N ILE A 15 5.15 0.02 -7.83
CA ILE A 15 4.97 0.31 -9.27
C ILE A 15 5.41 -0.83 -10.22
N ASN A 16 6.39 -1.65 -9.81
CA ASN A 16 6.94 -2.72 -10.65
C ASN A 16 6.12 -4.02 -10.63
N TRP A 17 5.07 -4.12 -9.81
CA TRP A 17 4.24 -5.33 -9.71
C TRP A 17 2.86 -5.20 -10.39
N GLY A 18 2.58 -4.08 -11.07
CA GLY A 18 1.29 -3.83 -11.70
C GLY A 18 0.20 -3.46 -10.70
N THR A 19 -1.06 -3.49 -11.16
CA THR A 19 -2.19 -2.87 -10.44
C THR A 19 -2.86 -3.77 -9.41
N THR A 20 -2.83 -5.10 -9.60
CA THR A 20 -3.44 -6.09 -8.69
C THR A 20 -2.49 -7.24 -8.34
N PRO A 21 -1.30 -6.95 -7.78
CA PRO A 21 -0.35 -8.00 -7.45
C PRO A 21 -0.76 -8.82 -6.22
N GLU A 22 -0.16 -9.98 -6.03
CA GLU A 22 -0.35 -10.75 -4.79
C GLU A 22 0.32 -9.99 -3.62
N LEU A 23 -0.50 -9.35 -2.77
CA LEU A 23 -0.05 -8.42 -1.73
C LEU A 23 0.82 -9.08 -0.67
N GLU A 24 0.58 -10.34 -0.33
CA GLU A 24 1.35 -11.05 0.69
C GLU A 24 2.82 -11.24 0.27
N SER A 25 3.04 -11.67 -0.97
CA SER A 25 4.37 -11.82 -1.59
C SER A 25 5.06 -10.49 -1.72
N VAL A 26 4.41 -9.48 -2.32
CA VAL A 26 5.02 -8.15 -2.54
C VAL A 26 5.45 -7.52 -1.22
N PHE A 27 4.56 -7.48 -0.23
CA PHE A 27 4.90 -6.92 1.07
C PHE A 27 5.90 -7.79 1.84
N GLY A 28 5.88 -9.11 1.63
CA GLY A 28 6.89 -10.04 2.12
C GLY A 28 8.29 -9.70 1.61
N GLU A 29 8.44 -9.52 0.30
CA GLU A 29 9.70 -9.15 -0.35
C GLU A 29 10.22 -7.80 0.13
N ILE A 30 9.34 -6.78 0.22
CA ILE A 30 9.70 -5.44 0.70
C ILE A 30 10.20 -5.50 2.15
N ARG A 31 9.52 -6.25 3.03
CA ARG A 31 9.96 -6.46 4.42
C ARG A 31 11.29 -7.21 4.48
N ALA A 32 11.45 -8.28 3.70
CA ALA A 32 12.67 -9.08 3.66
C ALA A 32 13.89 -8.27 3.19
N ALA A 33 13.66 -7.28 2.31
CA ALA A 33 14.67 -6.32 1.87
C ALA A 33 15.00 -5.21 2.91
N GLY A 34 14.35 -5.22 4.08
CA GLY A 34 14.63 -4.31 5.20
C GLY A 34 13.83 -3.00 5.21
N TRP A 35 12.83 -2.86 4.34
CA TRP A 35 11.99 -1.66 4.30
C TRP A 35 10.95 -1.66 5.42
N GLY A 36 10.72 -0.49 6.01
CA GLY A 36 9.68 -0.26 7.01
C GLY A 36 8.42 0.43 6.47
N ALA A 37 8.43 0.87 5.22
CA ALA A 37 7.33 1.59 4.61
C ALA A 37 7.17 1.27 3.11
N VAL A 38 5.94 1.42 2.63
CA VAL A 38 5.53 1.14 1.26
C VAL A 38 4.73 2.31 0.69
N GLU A 39 4.92 2.55 -0.60
CA GLU A 39 4.06 3.38 -1.43
C GLU A 39 3.18 2.46 -2.29
N LEU A 40 1.87 2.60 -2.16
CA LEU A 40 0.89 1.84 -2.93
C LEU A 40 0.62 2.55 -4.25
N PHE A 41 1.02 1.96 -5.38
CA PHE A 41 0.99 2.62 -6.68
C PHE A 41 -0.02 1.97 -7.63
N ILE A 42 -1.05 2.72 -8.05
CA ILE A 42 -2.12 2.34 -9.00
C ILE A 42 -2.83 1.04 -8.56
N HIS A 43 -3.08 0.89 -7.26
CA HIS A 43 -3.93 -0.18 -6.75
C HIS A 43 -5.39 0.30 -6.67
N PRO A 44 -6.35 -0.37 -7.31
CA PRO A 44 -7.77 -0.09 -7.13
C PRO A 44 -8.17 -0.26 -5.65
N LEU A 45 -8.88 0.72 -5.08
CA LEU A 45 -9.24 0.67 -3.65
C LEU A 45 -10.27 -0.43 -3.32
N ASP A 46 -11.15 -0.72 -4.26
CA ASP A 46 -12.11 -1.84 -4.20
C ASP A 46 -11.40 -3.20 -4.12
N TRP A 47 -10.26 -3.33 -4.81
CA TRP A 47 -9.43 -4.52 -4.78
C TRP A 47 -8.59 -4.66 -3.48
N LEU A 48 -8.01 -3.55 -2.99
CA LEU A 48 -7.25 -3.55 -1.72
C LEU A 48 -8.09 -4.04 -0.53
N GLY A 49 -9.42 -3.90 -0.64
CA GLY A 49 -10.38 -4.37 0.34
C GLY A 49 -10.43 -3.46 1.57
N THR A 50 -10.89 -4.02 2.68
CA THR A 50 -11.08 -3.25 3.91
C THR A 50 -9.72 -2.82 4.51
N PRO A 51 -9.69 -1.71 5.27
CA PRO A 51 -8.48 -1.29 5.97
C PRO A 51 -7.87 -2.38 6.86
N ASP A 52 -8.68 -3.23 7.49
CA ASP A 52 -8.19 -4.32 8.35
C ASP A 52 -7.53 -5.44 7.55
N ARG A 53 -8.10 -5.80 6.39
CA ARG A 53 -7.47 -6.75 5.47
C ARG A 53 -6.14 -6.22 4.96
N LEU A 54 -6.10 -4.94 4.56
CA LEU A 54 -4.86 -4.31 4.10
C LEU A 54 -3.80 -4.28 5.22
N ARG A 55 -4.17 -3.95 6.46
CA ARG A 55 -3.26 -3.99 7.62
C ARG A 55 -2.68 -5.38 7.86
N ALA A 56 -3.48 -6.43 7.69
CA ALA A 56 -3.01 -7.80 7.80
C ALA A 56 -1.92 -8.11 6.75
N HIS A 57 -2.15 -7.76 5.48
CA HIS A 57 -1.15 -7.94 4.43
C HIS A 57 0.13 -7.11 4.67
N LEU A 58 -0.01 -5.86 5.11
CA LEU A 58 1.11 -4.95 5.36
C LEU A 58 2.11 -5.50 6.40
N GLY A 59 1.64 -6.30 7.37
CA GLY A 59 2.52 -7.03 8.30
C GLY A 59 3.54 -6.14 9.01
N GLY A 60 3.14 -4.90 9.36
CA GLY A 60 4.00 -3.90 10.00
C GLY A 60 4.60 -2.85 9.06
N LEU A 61 4.48 -2.99 7.74
CA LEU A 61 4.83 -1.91 6.80
C LEU A 61 3.91 -0.70 7.00
N ARG A 62 4.50 0.48 7.03
CA ARG A 62 3.74 1.74 7.01
C ARG A 62 3.40 2.13 5.58
N VAL A 63 2.13 2.42 5.29
CA VAL A 63 1.77 3.11 4.04
C VAL A 63 2.23 4.56 4.15
N ALA A 64 3.21 4.95 3.34
CA ALA A 64 3.71 6.32 3.27
C ALA A 64 2.83 7.20 2.37
N THR A 65 2.45 6.65 1.22
CA THR A 65 1.64 7.31 0.19
C THR A 65 0.79 6.25 -0.52
N ASN A 66 -0.40 6.66 -1.01
CA ASN A 66 -1.24 5.84 -1.88
C ASN A 66 -1.65 6.64 -3.12
N PHE A 67 -1.36 6.08 -4.30
CA PHE A 67 -1.81 6.54 -5.61
C PHE A 67 -2.88 5.56 -6.13
N GLY A 68 -4.06 5.57 -5.52
CA GLY A 68 -5.17 4.67 -5.89
C GLY A 68 -6.28 5.39 -6.67
N ALA A 69 -7.13 4.61 -7.32
CA ALA A 69 -8.36 5.08 -7.93
C ALA A 69 -9.58 4.43 -7.24
N VAL A 70 -10.67 5.17 -7.20
CA VAL A 70 -12.00 4.65 -6.84
C VAL A 70 -12.86 4.75 -8.08
N GLU A 71 -13.34 3.62 -8.59
CA GLU A 71 -14.42 3.64 -9.56
C GLU A 71 -15.74 3.85 -8.81
N VAL A 72 -16.44 4.93 -9.16
CA VAL A 72 -17.79 5.20 -8.65
C VAL A 72 -18.77 4.57 -9.62
N PRO A 73 -19.60 3.59 -9.19
CA PRO A 73 -20.62 3.00 -10.06
C PRO A 73 -21.54 4.10 -10.61
N THR A 74 -21.72 4.14 -11.94
CA THR A 74 -22.58 5.13 -12.61
C THR A 74 -23.95 4.59 -12.98
N SER A 75 -24.19 3.28 -12.80
CA SER A 75 -25.51 2.66 -13.01
C SER A 75 -26.32 2.69 -11.72
N ASN A 76 -27.57 3.15 -11.81
CA ASN A 76 -28.53 3.22 -10.71
C ASN A 76 -29.07 1.86 -10.23
N ASP A 77 -28.44 0.76 -10.63
CA ASP A 77 -28.83 -0.58 -10.21
C ASP A 77 -28.08 -0.96 -8.92
N GLN A 78 -28.55 -0.42 -7.79
CA GLN A 78 -28.25 -0.90 -6.43
C GLN A 78 -29.54 -1.06 -5.62
#